data_AF-A0A2H0BZX1-F1
#
_entry.id   AF-A0A2H0BZX1-F1
#
_cell.length_a   1.000
_cell.length_b   1.000
_cell.length_c   1.000
_cell.angle_alpha   90.00
_cell.angle_beta   90.00
_cell.angle_gamma   90.00
#
_symmetry.space_group_name_H-M   'P 1'
#
loop_
_entity.id
_entity.type
_entity.pdbx_description
1 polymer ?
#
loop_
_entity_poly.entity_id
_entity_poly.type
_entity_poly.pdbx_seq_one_letter_code
_entity_poly.pdbx_strand_id
1 'polypeptide(L)' 'MTKLPSLKARKIIKILNHLGFEKIRQEGSHIFFKHEDGRVTVIPFHQGKDIGKGLLRAIIDDIRITPK' A
#
# COMPACT_ATOMS: atom_id res chain seq x y z
N MET A 1 -15.82 -6.78 -12.88
CA MET A 1 -14.65 -6.62 -11.97
C MET A 1 -13.53 -5.96 -12.75
N THR A 2 -13.12 -4.74 -12.36
CA THR A 2 -11.98 -4.04 -12.98
C THR A 2 -10.68 -4.80 -12.68
N LYS A 3 -9.84 -4.98 -13.71
CA LYS A 3 -8.59 -5.73 -13.60
C LYS A 3 -7.56 -4.85 -12.89
N LEU A 4 -7.26 -5.15 -11.63
CA LEU A 4 -6.21 -4.45 -10.90
C LEU A 4 -4.83 -4.68 -11.57
N PRO A 5 -4.00 -3.64 -11.73
CA PRO A 5 -2.64 -3.77 -12.25
C PRO A 5 -1.71 -4.39 -11.21
N SER A 6 -0.53 -4.86 -11.63
CA SER A 6 0.60 -4.99 -10.71
C SER A 6 1.28 -3.63 -10.57
N LEU A 7 1.71 -3.27 -9.36
CA LEU A 7 2.39 -2.00 -9.11
C LEU A 7 3.68 -2.22 -8.33
N LYS A 8 4.72 -1.45 -8.65
CA LYS A 8 5.92 -1.39 -7.82
C LYS A 8 5.58 -0.83 -6.45
N ALA A 9 6.17 -1.39 -5.39
CA ALA A 9 5.99 -0.92 -4.01
C ALA A 9 6.26 0.59 -3.87
N ARG A 10 7.29 1.12 -4.55
CA ARG A 10 7.60 2.57 -4.58
C ARG A 10 6.41 3.43 -5.06
N LYS A 11 5.63 2.94 -6.03
CA LYS A 11 4.46 3.68 -6.55
C LYS A 11 3.33 3.69 -5.53
N ILE A 12 3.11 2.57 -4.84
CA ILE A 12 2.11 2.49 -3.76
C ILE A 12 2.49 3.43 -2.61
N ILE A 13 3.76 3.42 -2.17
CA ILE A 13 4.24 4.31 -1.11
C ILE A 13 4.00 5.79 -1.45
N LYS A 14 4.28 6.20 -2.68
CA LYS A 14 4.00 7.58 -3.13
C LYS A 14 2.51 7.94 -3.05
N ILE A 15 1.64 6.99 -3.42
CA ILE A 15 0.18 7.17 -3.34
C ILE A 15 -0.25 7.28 -1.88
N LEU A 16 0.24 6.40 -1.00
CA LEU A 16 -0.05 6.45 0.44
C LEU A 16 0.34 7.79 1.04
N ASN A 17 1.55 8.29 0.76
CA ASN A 17 2.00 9.59 1.24
C ASN A 17 1.09 10.72 0.73
N HIS A 18 0.67 10.68 -0.54
CA HIS A 18 -0.25 11.68 -1.10
C HIS A 18 -1.64 11.63 -0.45
N LEU A 19 -2.06 10.46 0.04
CA LEU A 19 -3.31 10.25 0.76
C LEU A 19 -3.19 10.56 2.26
N GLY A 20 -2.06 11.09 2.74
CA GLY A 20 -1.86 11.44 4.15
C GLY A 20 -1.45 10.27 5.05
N PHE A 21 -1.07 9.12 4.49
CA PHE A 21 -0.46 8.04 5.26
C PHE A 21 1.01 8.32 5.51
N GLU A 22 1.46 8.05 6.73
CA GLU A 22 2.84 8.20 7.15
C GLU A 22 3.45 6.86 7.52
N LYS A 23 4.74 6.68 7.20
CA LYS A 23 5.51 5.52 7.64
C LYS A 23 5.72 5.60 9.15
N ILE A 24 5.24 4.60 9.88
CA ILE A 24 5.41 4.53 11.34
C ILE A 24 6.59 3.66 11.78
N ARG A 25 6.86 2.56 11.05
CA ARG A 25 7.96 1.64 11.34
C ARG A 25 8.26 0.74 10.15
N GLN A 26 9.37 0.02 10.23
CA GLN A 26 9.74 -1.00 9.24
C GLN A 26 10.34 -2.21 9.96
N GLU A 27 9.86 -3.40 9.61
CA GLU A 27 10.39 -4.69 10.10
C GLU A 27 10.82 -5.53 8.90
N GLY A 28 12.13 -5.69 8.74
CA GLY A 28 12.70 -6.28 7.53
C GLY A 28 12.26 -5.53 6.27
N SER A 29 11.62 -6.24 5.34
CA SER A 29 11.08 -5.66 4.11
C SER A 29 9.69 -5.04 4.27
N HIS A 30 9.01 -5.19 5.42
CA HIS A 30 7.64 -4.71 5.58
C HIS A 30 7.62 -3.30 6.16
N ILE A 31 7.04 -2.36 5.42
CA ILE A 31 6.88 -0.97 5.84
C ILE A 31 5.45 -0.76 6.29
N PHE A 32 5.28 -0.30 7.53
CA PHE A 32 3.98 -0.04 8.15
C PHE A 32 3.60 1.43 7.96
N PHE A 33 2.38 1.67 7.51
CA PHE A 33 1.81 2.99 7.30
C PHE A 33 0.59 3.19 8.18
N LYS A 34 0.41 4.42 8.67
CA LYS A 34 -0.75 4.86 9.44
C LYS A 34 -1.24 6.20 8.91
N HIS A 35 -2.55 6.38 8.85
CA HIS A 35 -3.19 7.67 8.63
C HIS A 35 -3.72 8.23 9.95
N GLU A 36 -3.85 9.55 10.06
CA GLU A 36 -4.31 10.23 11.28
C GLU A 36 -5.70 9.74 11.75
N ASP A 37 -6.58 9.45 10.79
CA ASP A 37 -7.92 8.86 11.02
C ASP A 37 -7.95 7.40 11.52
N GLY A 38 -6.78 6.80 11.76
CA GLY A 38 -6.65 5.46 12.32
C GLY A 38 -6.56 4.32 11.29
N ARG A 39 -6.66 4.58 9.98
CA ARG A 39 -6.38 3.55 8.95
C ARG A 39 -4.90 3.12 9.01
N VAL A 40 -4.66 1.85 8.76
CA VAL A 40 -3.31 1.26 8.74
C VAL A 40 -3.17 0.31 7.56
N THR A 41 -1.97 0.22 7.00
CA THR A 41 -1.66 -0.80 5.98
C THR A 41 -0.17 -1.14 5.99
N VAL A 42 0.20 -2.24 5.33
CA VAL A 42 1.58 -2.75 5.27
C VAL A 42 2.00 -2.97 3.84
N ILE A 43 3.16 -2.43 3.46
CA ILE A 43 3.73 -2.57 2.13
C ILE A 43 5.01 -3.41 2.20
N PRO A 44 5.07 -4.60 1.57
CA PRO A 44 6.32 -5.31 1.39
C PRO A 44 7.19 -4.59 0.36
N PHE A 45 8.44 -4.33 0.75
CA PHE A 45 9.42 -3.56 0.01
C PHE A 45 10.65 -4.43 -0.28
N HIS A 46 10.50 -5.30 -1.28
CA HIS A 46 11.61 -6.07 -1.83
C HIS A 46 12.09 -5.40 -3.13
N GLN A 47 13.40 -5.34 -3.33
CA GLN A 47 13.94 -4.87 -4.61
C GLN A 47 13.48 -5.81 -5.74
N GLY A 48 12.99 -5.22 -6.84
CA GLY A 48 12.67 -5.95 -8.08
C GLY A 48 11.32 -6.68 -8.11
N LYS A 49 10.51 -6.66 -7.04
CA LYS A 49 9.19 -7.31 -7.04
C LYS A 49 8.04 -6.32 -7.13
N ASP A 50 7.09 -6.65 -8.01
CA ASP A 50 5.81 -5.98 -8.08
C ASP A 50 4.85 -6.52 -7.01
N ILE A 51 3.95 -5.67 -6.57
CA ILE A 51 2.82 -6.02 -5.71
C ILE A 51 1.74 -6.63 -6.62
N GLY A 52 1.47 -7.91 -6.39
CA GLY A 52 0.43 -8.64 -7.10
C GLY A 52 -0.98 -8.16 -6.75
N LYS A 53 -1.95 -8.55 -7.57
CA LYS A 53 -3.34 -8.05 -7.50
C LYS A 53 -4.04 -8.32 -6.17
N GLY A 54 -3.84 -9.50 -5.59
CA GLY A 54 -4.47 -9.87 -4.31
C GLY A 54 -4.00 -8.97 -3.17
N LEU A 55 -2.69 -8.74 -3.08
CA LEU A 55 -2.12 -7.84 -2.08
C LEU A 55 -2.50 -6.38 -2.36
N LEU A 56 -2.49 -5.95 -3.63
CA LEU A 56 -2.96 -4.61 -3.98
C LEU A 56 -4.42 -4.41 -3.57
N ARG A 57 -5.27 -5.43 -3.72
CA ARG A 57 -6.66 -5.37 -3.28
C ARG A 57 -6.77 -5.22 -1.77
N ALA A 58 -6.03 -6.03 -1.01
CA ALA A 58 -5.99 -5.92 0.45
C ALA A 58 -5.56 -4.52 0.91
N ILE A 59 -4.50 -3.97 0.30
CA ILE A 59 -4.05 -2.59 0.58
C ILE A 59 -5.15 -1.56 0.28
N ILE A 60 -5.86 -1.71 -0.84
CA ILE A 60 -6.97 -0.82 -1.22
C ILE A 60 -8.11 -0.88 -0.19
N ASP A 61 -8.44 -2.08 0.28
CA ASP A 61 -9.49 -2.29 1.27
C ASP A 61 -9.07 -1.72 2.65
N ASP A 62 -7.81 -1.92 3.07
CA ASP A 62 -7.23 -1.32 4.29
C ASP A 62 -7.34 0.21 4.30
N ILE A 63 -7.02 0.85 3.17
CA ILE A 63 -7.05 2.31 3.04
C ILE A 63 -8.45 2.86 2.70
N ARG A 64 -9.46 1.99 2.59
CA ARG A 64 -10.86 2.33 2.33
C ARG A 64 -11.08 3.19 1.08
N ILE A 65 -10.32 2.93 0.02
CA ILE A 65 -10.51 3.59 -1.27
C ILE A 65 -11.21 2.63 -2.21
N THR A 66 -12.23 3.10 -2.93
CA THR A 66 -12.85 2.30 -3.99
C THR A 66 -12.11 2.52 -5.30
N PRO A 67 -11.67 1.45 -5.99
CA PRO A 67 -11.14 1.58 -7.34
C PRO A 67 -12.30 2.01 -8.27
N LYS A 68 -12.24 3.23 -8.81
CA LYS A 68 -13.07 3.63 -9.95
C LYS A 68 -12.59 2.92 -11.22
#